data_AF-A0A7X3WC95-F1
#
_entry.id   AF-A0A7X3WC95-F1
#
_cell.length_a   1.000
_cell.length_b   1.000
_cell.length_c   1.000
_cell.angle_alpha   90.00
_cell.angle_beta   90.00
_cell.angle_gamma   90.00
#
_symmetry.space_group_name_H-M   'P 1'
#
loop_
_entity.id
_entity.type
_entity.pdbx_description
1 polymer ?
#
loop_
_entity_poly.entity_id
_entity_poly.type
_entity_poly.pdbx_seq_one_letter_code
_entity_poly.pdbx_strand_id
1 'polypeptide(L)'
;MQQFRGLPGAEKRDPVPEQGREEPVRAYPERIGHGHGADPHRGAGALPDRARQHPHPGGADPLHGGIEGNRLNVTIHGDAQARSERRRFDTDGPGQTARVGRRLAAWLAPGDTVRVSGDLGAGKTCFIQGICAGLGVAEPVTSPTFTLVNEYVGQLGQPGRIPVAHFDLYRLDDPESVLDLGFDEYLDACVCLVEWGDKFPGIMPSDAVTVHIEIGAGTRRTLEIEGGSELVSDLEAAAQADQAGRADQADRAGR
;
A
#
# COMPACT_ATOMS: atom_id res chain seq x y z
N MET A 1 25.52 -47.54 -53.94
CA MET A 1 25.75 -46.34 -53.11
C MET A 1 24.69 -46.36 -52.01
N GLN A 2 25.02 -46.99 -50.87
CA GLN A 2 25.22 -46.34 -49.55
C GLN A 2 24.01 -45.51 -49.08
N GLN A 3 23.43 -45.66 -47.88
CA GLN A 3 23.53 -46.61 -46.76
C GLN A 3 22.37 -46.27 -45.80
N PHE A 4 21.69 -47.27 -45.23
CA PHE A 4 20.73 -47.13 -44.12
C PHE A 4 21.48 -47.12 -42.76
N ARG A 5 21.08 -46.24 -41.83
CA ARG A 5 21.21 -46.34 -40.35
C ARG A 5 19.89 -45.79 -39.77
N GLY A 6 19.08 -46.55 -39.04
CA GLY A 6 19.20 -46.88 -37.60
C GLY A 6 18.54 -45.75 -36.77
N LEU A 7 17.61 -45.91 -35.83
CA LEU A 7 17.38 -46.94 -34.80
C LEU A 7 15.97 -46.72 -34.14
N PRO A 8 15.51 -47.59 -33.21
CA PRO A 8 14.10 -47.84 -32.90
C PRO A 8 13.59 -47.28 -31.55
N GLY A 9 12.26 -47.32 -31.38
CA GLY A 9 11.60 -47.58 -30.10
C GLY A 9 11.29 -46.39 -29.18
N ALA A 10 10.02 -45.99 -29.12
CA ALA A 10 9.46 -45.27 -27.98
C ALA A 10 8.00 -45.69 -27.77
N GLU A 11 7.67 -45.89 -26.50
CA GLU A 11 6.55 -46.65 -25.96
C GLU A 11 5.16 -46.04 -26.19
N LYS A 12 4.14 -46.89 -26.10
CA LYS A 12 2.72 -46.51 -25.98
C LYS A 12 2.56 -45.62 -24.75
N ARG A 13 2.06 -44.39 -24.95
CA ARG A 13 1.56 -43.52 -23.88
C ARG A 13 0.07 -43.75 -23.70
N ASP A 14 -0.33 -43.96 -22.45
CA ASP A 14 -1.73 -44.05 -22.01
C ASP A 14 -2.47 -42.72 -22.19
N PRO A 15 -3.81 -42.74 -22.33
CA PRO A 15 -4.61 -41.54 -22.56
C PRO A 15 -4.64 -40.62 -21.33
N VAL A 16 -4.52 -39.32 -21.58
CA VAL A 16 -4.66 -38.26 -20.58
C VAL A 16 -6.15 -38.13 -20.18
N PRO A 17 -6.50 -38.15 -18.88
CA PRO A 17 -7.88 -37.92 -18.45
C PRO A 17 -8.24 -36.43 -18.50
N GLU A 18 -9.44 -36.18 -18.98
CA GLU A 18 -10.06 -34.88 -19.23
C GLU A 18 -10.73 -34.32 -17.95
N GLN A 19 -10.44 -33.05 -17.67
CA GLN A 19 -11.27 -32.06 -16.93
C GLN A 19 -11.60 -32.30 -15.43
N GLY A 20 -10.88 -31.56 -14.59
CA GLY A 20 -11.41 -30.99 -13.34
C GLY A 20 -11.75 -29.52 -13.60
N ARG A 21 -13.01 -29.14 -13.33
CA ARG A 21 -13.54 -27.78 -13.53
C ARG A 21 -12.90 -26.85 -12.49
N GLU A 22 -12.20 -25.82 -12.95
CA GLU A 22 -11.78 -24.70 -12.12
C GLU A 22 -13.02 -23.89 -11.72
N GLU A 23 -13.24 -23.74 -10.42
CA GLU A 23 -14.22 -22.79 -9.84
C GLU A 23 -13.76 -21.36 -10.16
N PRO A 24 -14.64 -20.46 -10.61
CA PRO A 24 -14.22 -19.13 -11.02
C PRO A 24 -13.81 -18.29 -9.80
N VAL A 25 -12.56 -17.82 -9.82
CA VAL A 25 -12.09 -16.73 -8.95
C VAL A 25 -13.03 -15.54 -9.14
N ARG A 26 -13.62 -15.07 -8.04
CA ARG A 26 -14.58 -13.96 -8.02
C ARG A 26 -13.97 -12.74 -8.72
N ALA A 27 -14.45 -12.48 -9.94
CA ALA A 27 -14.00 -11.38 -10.77
C ALA A 27 -14.35 -10.04 -10.10
N TYR A 28 -13.36 -9.17 -9.96
CA TYR A 28 -13.60 -7.74 -9.82
C TYR A 28 -14.22 -7.25 -11.14
N PRO A 29 -15.30 -6.46 -11.13
CA PRO A 29 -15.98 -6.08 -12.37
C PRO A 29 -15.06 -5.23 -13.25
N GLU A 30 -14.61 -5.80 -14.38
CA GLU A 30 -14.03 -5.05 -15.49
C GLU A 30 -15.12 -4.24 -16.18
N ARG A 31 -15.10 -2.91 -16.08
CA ARG A 31 -15.71 -2.01 -17.07
C ARG A 31 -15.03 -0.64 -17.07
N ILE A 32 -14.09 -0.44 -17.99
CA ILE A 32 -13.96 0.86 -18.67
C ILE A 32 -13.81 0.58 -20.16
N GLY A 33 -14.94 0.69 -20.88
CA GLY A 33 -14.95 0.70 -22.33
C GLY A 33 -14.44 2.04 -22.85
N HIS A 34 -13.54 2.00 -23.82
CA HIS A 34 -13.25 3.16 -24.67
C HIS A 34 -14.50 3.54 -25.49
N GLY A 35 -14.91 4.81 -25.44
CA GLY A 35 -15.97 5.35 -26.29
C GLY A 35 -16.20 6.85 -26.07
N HIS A 36 -16.00 7.63 -27.13
CA HIS A 36 -16.13 9.09 -27.24
C HIS A 36 -17.42 9.73 -26.65
N GLY A 37 -17.22 10.84 -25.92
CA GLY A 37 -17.99 12.10 -25.96
C GLY A 37 -19.46 12.13 -25.51
N ALA A 38 -19.75 12.80 -24.38
CA ALA A 38 -20.67 13.95 -24.26
C ALA A 38 -21.16 14.22 -22.80
N ASP A 39 -21.20 15.52 -22.46
CA ASP A 39 -22.13 16.26 -21.55
C ASP A 39 -21.98 16.18 -19.99
N PRO A 40 -21.65 17.30 -19.28
CA PRO A 40 -21.38 17.31 -17.84
C PRO A 40 -22.55 17.75 -16.92
N HIS A 41 -23.81 17.41 -17.24
CA HIS A 41 -24.92 17.66 -16.30
C HIS A 41 -25.93 16.49 -16.23
N ARG A 42 -25.75 15.58 -15.27
CA ARG A 42 -26.87 14.80 -14.70
C ARG A 42 -26.52 14.23 -13.32
N GLY A 43 -27.46 14.39 -12.39
CA GLY A 43 -27.28 14.25 -10.96
C GLY A 43 -27.23 12.82 -10.41
N ALA A 44 -26.89 12.78 -9.13
CA ALA A 44 -26.78 11.61 -8.27
C ALA A 44 -27.98 10.66 -8.39
N GLY A 45 -27.68 9.41 -8.70
CA GLY A 45 -28.60 8.28 -8.59
C GLY A 45 -28.23 7.44 -7.37
N ALA A 46 -29.10 7.45 -6.36
CA ALA A 46 -28.99 6.63 -5.16
C ALA A 46 -28.98 5.13 -5.49
N LEU A 47 -28.20 4.35 -4.74
CA LEU A 47 -28.22 2.88 -4.75
C LEU A 47 -29.54 2.36 -4.14
N PRO A 48 -30.13 1.27 -4.66
CA PRO A 48 -31.40 0.75 -4.17
C PRO A 48 -31.26 -0.02 -2.86
N ASP A 49 -32.18 0.27 -1.95
CA ASP A 49 -32.47 -0.38 -0.67
C ASP A 49 -32.91 -1.85 -0.88
N ARG A 50 -32.15 -2.82 -0.33
CA ARG A 50 -32.57 -4.18 0.06
C ARG A 50 -31.38 -5.03 0.52
N ALA A 51 -31.28 -5.26 1.84
CA ALA A 51 -31.01 -6.58 2.45
C ALA A 51 -30.79 -6.43 3.96
N ARG A 52 -31.88 -6.27 4.72
CA ARG A 52 -31.91 -6.70 6.12
C ARG A 52 -32.53 -8.09 6.18
N GLN A 53 -31.83 -9.00 6.85
CA GLN A 53 -32.25 -10.30 7.43
C GLN A 53 -31.37 -11.45 6.93
N HIS A 54 -30.44 -11.93 7.78
CA HIS A 54 -30.43 -13.29 8.37
C HIS A 54 -29.22 -13.47 9.32
N PRO A 55 -29.31 -14.35 10.33
CA PRO A 55 -28.37 -14.41 11.47
C PRO A 55 -27.21 -15.40 11.25
N HIS A 56 -26.04 -15.11 11.84
CA HIS A 56 -25.00 -16.11 12.17
C HIS A 56 -25.27 -16.67 13.58
N PRO A 57 -25.05 -17.98 13.86
CA PRO A 57 -23.69 -18.39 14.28
C PRO A 57 -23.25 -19.84 13.96
N GLY A 58 -21.94 -20.06 13.97
CA GLY A 58 -21.31 -21.26 14.55
C GLY A 58 -20.78 -22.32 13.57
N GLY A 59 -19.46 -22.55 13.59
CA GLY A 59 -18.85 -23.75 13.03
C GLY A 59 -17.37 -23.59 12.69
N ALA A 60 -16.50 -23.94 13.63
CA ALA A 60 -15.07 -24.14 13.39
C ALA A 60 -14.85 -25.44 12.59
N ASP A 61 -13.91 -25.43 11.64
CA ASP A 61 -13.31 -26.64 11.10
C ASP A 61 -11.78 -26.45 11.03
N PRO A 62 -10.99 -27.19 11.83
CA PRO A 62 -9.54 -27.23 11.70
C PRO A 62 -9.17 -28.25 10.62
N LEU A 63 -8.00 -28.09 9.98
CA LEU A 63 -7.13 -29.13 9.36
C LEU A 63 -6.48 -28.60 8.07
N HIS A 64 -5.28 -28.04 8.19
CA HIS A 64 -4.11 -28.51 7.44
C HIS A 64 -2.83 -27.88 8.02
N GLY A 65 -1.92 -28.76 8.46
CA GLY A 65 -0.67 -28.38 9.09
C GLY A 65 0.47 -28.11 8.12
N GLY A 66 1.42 -27.31 8.60
CA GLY A 66 2.85 -27.51 8.39
C GLY A 66 3.46 -26.95 7.10
N ILE A 67 3.84 -25.67 7.12
CA ILE A 67 5.22 -25.23 6.87
C ILE A 67 5.49 -24.04 7.79
N GLU A 68 6.36 -24.20 8.78
CA GLU A 68 6.91 -23.13 9.62
C GLU A 68 7.81 -22.23 8.77
N GLY A 69 7.20 -21.31 8.02
CA GLY A 69 7.85 -20.08 7.61
C GLY A 69 7.64 -19.07 8.72
N ASN A 70 8.72 -18.57 9.31
CA ASN A 70 8.76 -17.53 10.34
C ASN A 70 7.89 -16.32 9.91
N ARG A 71 6.60 -16.37 10.25
CA ARG A 71 5.64 -15.28 10.07
C ARG A 71 5.94 -14.25 11.14
N LEU A 72 6.67 -13.21 10.77
CA LEU A 72 6.57 -11.95 11.47
C LEU A 72 5.19 -11.37 11.16
N ASN A 73 4.16 -11.90 11.81
CA ASN A 73 2.93 -11.17 12.07
C ASN A 73 3.31 -10.10 13.09
N VAL A 74 4.04 -9.06 12.67
CA VAL A 74 4.08 -7.86 13.49
C VAL A 74 2.79 -7.15 13.20
N THR A 75 1.85 -7.35 14.12
CA THR A 75 0.63 -6.59 14.19
C THR A 75 1.02 -5.11 14.28
N ILE A 76 0.77 -4.32 13.22
CA ILE A 76 0.68 -2.86 13.36
C ILE A 76 -0.46 -2.53 14.33
N HIS A 77 -1.52 -3.37 14.34
CA HIS A 77 -2.58 -3.27 15.35
C HIS A 77 -1.99 -3.49 16.73
N GLY A 78 -2.09 -2.46 17.55
CA GLY A 78 -1.79 -2.56 18.95
C GLY A 78 -2.59 -3.71 19.57
N ASP A 79 -1.88 -4.63 20.20
CA ASP A 79 -2.22 -4.88 21.59
C ASP A 79 -2.35 -3.50 22.24
N ALA A 80 -3.35 -3.29 23.10
CA ALA A 80 -3.51 -2.04 23.87
C ALA A 80 -2.28 -1.72 24.79
N GLN A 81 -1.17 -2.45 24.62
CA GLN A 81 0.14 -2.30 25.25
C GLN A 81 1.31 -2.08 24.26
N ALA A 82 1.09 -2.14 22.93
CA ALA A 82 2.11 -1.82 21.94
C ALA A 82 2.45 -0.32 22.05
N ARG A 83 3.69 -0.01 22.40
CA ARG A 83 4.13 1.37 22.63
C ARG A 83 4.21 2.09 21.29
N SER A 84 3.44 3.17 21.13
CA SER A 84 3.69 4.14 20.07
C SER A 84 5.00 4.87 20.37
N GLU A 85 5.89 4.97 19.38
CA GLU A 85 7.12 5.73 19.46
C GLU A 85 7.16 6.80 18.37
N ARG A 86 7.81 7.92 18.67
CA ARG A 86 8.11 8.96 17.69
C ARG A 86 9.62 9.05 17.47
N ARG A 87 10.05 9.05 16.20
CA ARG A 87 11.45 9.28 15.81
C ARG A 87 11.55 10.30 14.68
N ARG A 88 12.74 10.89 14.58
CA ARG A 88 13.10 11.89 13.59
C ARG A 88 14.06 11.28 12.57
N PHE A 89 13.83 11.56 11.30
CA PHE A 89 14.62 11.08 10.17
C PHE A 89 15.00 12.26 9.27
N ASP A 90 16.29 12.54 9.14
CA ASP A 90 16.77 13.57 8.22
C ASP A 90 17.06 12.94 6.84
N THR A 91 16.50 13.55 5.80
CA THR A 91 16.67 13.14 4.40
C THR A 91 17.26 14.28 3.58
N ASP A 92 18.06 13.94 2.58
CA ASP A 92 18.60 14.91 1.62
C ASP A 92 18.16 14.58 0.19
N GLY A 93 17.10 15.25 -0.23
CA GLY A 93 16.48 15.11 -1.54
C GLY A 93 15.38 14.04 -1.63
N PRO A 94 14.60 14.08 -2.72
CA PRO A 94 13.40 13.27 -2.89
C PRO A 94 13.69 11.77 -2.89
N GLY A 95 14.85 11.34 -3.39
CA GLY A 95 15.23 9.93 -3.39
C GLY A 95 15.32 9.33 -1.98
N GLN A 96 15.82 10.09 -1.01
CA GLN A 96 15.88 9.64 0.39
C GLN A 96 14.51 9.66 1.06
N THR A 97 13.71 10.71 0.84
CA THR A 97 12.33 10.78 1.32
C THR A 97 11.49 9.59 0.82
N ALA A 98 11.58 9.28 -0.48
CA ALA A 98 10.91 8.13 -1.08
C ALA A 98 11.43 6.80 -0.53
N ARG A 99 12.72 6.71 -0.16
CA ARG A 99 13.27 5.49 0.43
C ARG A 99 12.72 5.21 1.83
N VAL A 100 12.52 6.25 2.65
CA VAL A 100 11.85 6.10 3.96
C VAL A 100 10.43 5.58 3.76
N GLY A 101 9.65 6.17 2.83
CA GLY A 101 8.32 5.68 2.48
C GLY A 101 8.32 4.23 2.00
N ARG A 102 9.27 3.85 1.14
CA ARG A 102 9.43 2.47 0.67
C ARG A 102 9.70 1.48 1.81
N ARG A 103 10.49 1.88 2.82
CA ARG A 103 10.77 1.01 3.98
C ARG A 103 9.53 0.82 4.83
N LEU A 104 8.77 1.91 5.05
CA LEU A 104 7.51 1.87 5.80
C LEU A 104 6.49 0.92 5.15
N ALA A 105 6.42 0.89 3.82
CA ALA A 105 5.51 0.02 3.07
C ALA A 105 5.59 -1.47 3.44
N ALA A 106 6.75 -1.97 3.88
CA ALA A 106 6.93 -3.37 4.26
C ALA A 106 6.11 -3.79 5.49
N TRP A 107 5.60 -2.80 6.23
CA TRP A 107 4.81 -3.00 7.43
C TRP A 107 3.30 -2.90 7.17
N LEU A 108 2.89 -2.32 6.04
CA LEU A 108 1.50 -1.99 5.76
C LEU A 108 0.71 -3.18 5.20
N ALA A 109 -0.53 -3.29 5.63
CA ALA A 109 -1.55 -4.19 5.14
C ALA A 109 -2.88 -3.42 4.91
N PRO A 110 -3.83 -3.97 4.14
CA PRO A 110 -5.19 -3.43 4.08
C PRO A 110 -5.77 -3.28 5.49
N GLY A 111 -6.36 -2.12 5.78
CA GLY A 111 -6.74 -1.72 7.14
C GLY A 111 -5.84 -0.61 7.72
N ASP A 112 -4.59 -0.52 7.25
CA ASP A 112 -3.64 0.45 7.77
C ASP A 112 -3.81 1.83 7.13
N THR A 113 -3.68 2.86 7.96
CA THR A 113 -3.71 4.26 7.52
C THR A 113 -2.38 4.96 7.83
N VAL A 114 -1.85 5.66 6.82
CA VAL A 114 -0.70 6.56 6.95
C VAL A 114 -1.17 7.98 6.67
N ARG A 115 -1.15 8.85 7.68
CA ARG A 115 -1.43 10.27 7.51
C ARG A 115 -0.14 11.06 7.39
N VAL A 116 -0.07 11.89 6.35
CA VAL A 116 1.13 12.66 6.00
C VAL A 116 0.80 14.15 6.02
N SER A 117 1.48 14.90 6.88
CA SER A 117 1.33 16.35 7.02
C SER A 117 2.65 17.08 6.74
N GLY A 118 2.54 18.39 6.55
CA GLY A 118 3.66 19.27 6.22
C GLY A 118 3.28 20.30 5.17
N ASP A 119 4.06 21.35 5.07
CA ASP A 119 3.78 22.49 4.19
C ASP A 119 3.68 22.10 2.70
N LEU A 120 3.16 23.02 1.88
CA LEU A 120 3.18 22.87 0.43
C LEU A 120 4.63 22.71 -0.07
N GLY A 121 4.89 21.67 -0.85
CA GLY A 121 6.25 21.36 -1.31
C GLY A 121 7.16 20.65 -0.28
N ALA A 122 6.63 20.27 0.89
CA ALA A 122 7.36 19.49 1.88
C ALA A 122 7.81 18.12 1.36
N GLY A 123 7.08 17.55 0.39
CA GLY A 123 7.41 16.25 -0.20
C GLY A 123 6.48 15.12 0.21
N LYS A 124 5.26 15.43 0.68
CA LYS A 124 4.22 14.46 1.04
C LYS A 124 3.95 13.42 -0.06
N THR A 125 3.67 13.88 -1.28
CA THR A 125 3.48 13.01 -2.44
C THR A 125 4.75 12.18 -2.77
N CYS A 126 5.95 12.74 -2.58
CA CYS A 126 7.20 12.00 -2.80
C CYS A 126 7.38 10.85 -1.80
N PHE A 127 7.00 11.09 -0.55
CA PHE A 127 6.95 10.05 0.47
C PHE A 127 5.94 8.94 0.13
N ILE A 128 4.72 9.33 -0.29
CA ILE A 128 3.66 8.40 -0.73
C ILE A 128 4.08 7.59 -1.96
N GLN A 129 4.73 8.22 -2.95
CA GLN A 129 5.32 7.51 -4.09
C GLN A 129 6.31 6.42 -3.63
N GLY A 130 7.10 6.72 -2.59
CA GLY A 130 7.95 5.75 -1.92
C GLY A 130 7.17 4.56 -1.38
N ILE A 131 6.09 4.83 -0.64
CA ILE A 131 5.21 3.79 -0.10
C ILE A 131 4.62 2.93 -1.22
N CYS A 132 3.96 3.54 -2.20
CA CYS A 132 3.35 2.82 -3.32
C CYS A 132 4.36 1.97 -4.08
N ALA A 133 5.58 2.47 -4.30
CA ALA A 133 6.65 1.68 -4.91
C ALA A 133 7.09 0.50 -4.02
N GLY A 134 7.06 0.64 -2.70
CA GLY A 134 7.30 -0.45 -1.74
C GLY A 134 6.18 -1.49 -1.73
N LEU A 135 4.93 -1.08 -1.98
CA LEU A 135 3.77 -1.97 -2.15
C LEU A 135 3.69 -2.62 -3.54
N GLY A 136 4.58 -2.25 -4.46
CA GLY A 136 4.61 -2.78 -5.82
C GLY A 136 3.55 -2.20 -6.75
N VAL A 137 3.10 -0.97 -6.51
CA VAL A 137 2.27 -0.22 -7.47
C VAL A 137 3.09 0.06 -8.74
N ALA A 138 2.59 -0.39 -9.89
CA ALA A 138 3.30 -0.30 -11.18
C ALA A 138 3.01 1.00 -11.95
N GLU A 139 1.86 1.63 -11.68
CA GLU A 139 1.42 2.83 -12.37
C GLU A 139 2.02 4.11 -11.78
N PRO A 140 2.03 5.23 -12.54
CA PRO A 140 2.50 6.51 -12.02
C PRO A 140 1.62 7.02 -10.86
N VAL A 141 2.25 7.26 -9.71
CA VAL A 141 1.58 7.85 -8.55
C VAL A 141 1.74 9.37 -8.58
N THR A 142 0.61 10.07 -8.61
CA THR A 142 0.52 11.53 -8.68
C THR A 142 -0.37 12.05 -7.57
N SER A 143 -0.13 13.27 -7.12
CA SER A 143 -0.96 13.90 -6.09
C SER A 143 -2.42 14.04 -6.56
N PRO A 144 -3.41 13.53 -5.80
CA PRO A 144 -4.81 13.60 -6.14
C PRO A 144 -5.44 14.94 -5.75
N THR A 145 -4.70 16.05 -5.66
CA THR A 145 -5.26 17.32 -5.16
C THR A 145 -6.54 17.76 -5.89
N PHE A 146 -6.73 17.39 -7.16
CA PHE A 146 -7.94 17.69 -7.93
C PHE A 146 -8.95 16.54 -8.01
N THR A 147 -8.48 15.29 -8.01
CA THR A 147 -9.35 14.09 -8.00
C THR A 147 -9.84 13.73 -6.60
N LEU A 148 -9.24 14.33 -5.56
CA LEU A 148 -9.39 14.10 -4.13
C LEU A 148 -8.94 12.71 -3.66
N VAL A 149 -9.20 11.67 -4.46
CA VAL A 149 -8.74 10.30 -4.26
C VAL A 149 -8.18 9.73 -5.57
N ASN A 150 -7.10 8.96 -5.46
CA ASN A 150 -6.63 8.04 -6.49
C ASN A 150 -6.56 6.63 -5.90
N GLU A 151 -6.96 5.64 -6.67
CA GLU A 151 -6.87 4.22 -6.29
C GLU A 151 -5.75 3.54 -7.07
N TYR A 152 -5.00 2.67 -6.39
CA TYR A 152 -3.91 1.91 -6.97
C TYR A 152 -3.95 0.45 -6.54
N VAL A 153 -3.22 -0.39 -7.27
CA VAL A 153 -3.06 -1.81 -6.93
C VAL A 153 -1.59 -2.14 -6.73
N GLY A 154 -1.23 -2.39 -5.47
CA GLY A 154 0.05 -2.99 -5.09
C GLY A 154 0.10 -4.48 -5.44
N GLN A 155 1.27 -4.94 -5.86
CA GLN A 155 1.52 -6.32 -6.28
C GLN A 155 2.46 -7.07 -5.32
N LEU A 156 2.95 -6.41 -4.27
CA LEU A 156 3.92 -6.98 -3.33
C LEU A 156 3.22 -7.46 -2.06
N GLY A 157 3.09 -8.77 -1.88
CA GLY A 157 2.40 -9.42 -0.76
C GLY A 157 1.94 -10.82 -1.16
N GLN A 158 1.79 -11.76 -0.21
CA GLN A 158 1.30 -13.14 -0.41
C GLN A 158 0.05 -13.19 -1.33
N PRO A 159 -0.24 -14.29 -2.06
CA PRO A 159 -0.85 -14.24 -3.41
C PRO A 159 -2.10 -13.36 -3.44
N GLY A 160 -1.93 -12.10 -3.82
CA GLY A 160 -2.99 -11.11 -3.65
C GLY A 160 -2.55 -9.71 -4.04
N ARG A 161 -3.53 -8.94 -4.48
CA ARG A 161 -3.42 -7.52 -4.79
C ARG A 161 -3.62 -6.73 -3.49
N ILE A 162 -2.78 -5.73 -3.22
CA ILE A 162 -2.97 -4.78 -2.12
C ILE A 162 -3.67 -3.55 -2.68
N PRO A 163 -4.96 -3.32 -2.40
CA PRO A 163 -5.61 -2.07 -2.77
C PRO A 163 -5.06 -0.91 -1.94
N VAL A 164 -4.77 0.20 -2.62
CA VAL A 164 -4.21 1.41 -2.00
C VAL A 164 -5.10 2.59 -2.39
N ALA A 165 -5.52 3.38 -1.40
CA ALA A 165 -6.29 4.60 -1.62
C ALA A 165 -5.46 5.81 -1.18
N HIS A 166 -5.15 6.69 -2.11
CA HIS A 166 -4.39 7.92 -1.86
C HIS A 166 -5.34 9.10 -1.85
N PHE A 167 -5.50 9.72 -0.68
CA PHE A 167 -6.31 10.91 -0.47
C PHE A 167 -5.45 12.17 -0.35
N ASP A 168 -5.99 13.30 -0.82
CA ASP A 168 -5.43 14.63 -0.56
C ASP A 168 -6.53 15.57 -0.05
N LEU A 169 -6.47 15.89 1.24
CA LEU A 169 -7.50 16.68 1.94
C LEU A 169 -7.25 18.19 1.89
N TYR A 170 -6.24 18.66 1.13
CA TYR A 170 -5.86 20.06 1.08
C TYR A 170 -7.05 21.00 0.79
N ARG A 171 -7.90 20.60 -0.15
CA ARG A 171 -9.01 21.41 -0.70
C ARG A 171 -10.36 21.21 0.00
N LEU A 172 -10.45 20.28 0.93
CA LEU A 172 -11.70 20.02 1.66
C LEU A 172 -11.76 20.89 2.89
N ASP A 173 -12.87 21.57 3.15
CA ASP A 173 -12.97 22.56 4.22
C ASP A 173 -13.56 21.99 5.52
N ASP A 174 -14.22 20.83 5.43
CA ASP A 174 -14.91 20.17 6.53
C ASP A 174 -14.74 18.64 6.49
N PRO A 175 -14.84 17.95 7.64
CA PRO A 175 -14.73 16.50 7.72
C PRO A 175 -15.91 15.77 7.05
N GLU A 176 -17.10 16.36 7.00
CA GLU A 176 -18.27 15.79 6.33
C GLU A 176 -17.99 15.55 4.83
N SER A 177 -17.31 16.49 4.16
CA SER A 177 -16.88 16.35 2.76
C SER A 177 -15.93 15.18 2.54
N VAL A 178 -15.16 14.77 3.57
CA VAL A 178 -14.29 13.58 3.51
C VAL A 178 -15.12 12.31 3.58
N LEU A 179 -16.14 12.29 4.44
CA LEU A 179 -17.07 11.16 4.57
C LEU A 179 -17.94 11.01 3.31
N ASP A 180 -18.33 12.12 2.67
CA ASP A 180 -19.08 12.11 1.40
C ASP A 180 -18.27 11.48 0.24
N LEU A 181 -16.94 11.41 0.34
CA LEU A 181 -16.07 10.68 -0.59
C LEU A 181 -16.06 9.15 -0.32
N GLY A 182 -16.76 8.69 0.72
CA GLY A 182 -16.78 7.30 1.17
C GLY A 182 -15.51 6.90 1.90
N PHE A 183 -14.80 7.83 2.56
CA PHE A 183 -13.51 7.55 3.22
C PHE A 183 -13.56 6.35 4.19
N ASP A 184 -14.66 6.19 4.92
CA ASP A 184 -14.93 5.09 5.84
C ASP A 184 -14.96 3.72 5.14
N GLU A 185 -15.42 3.65 3.90
CA GLU A 185 -15.44 2.41 3.10
C GLU A 185 -14.03 1.91 2.76
N TYR A 186 -13.04 2.81 2.71
CA TYR A 186 -11.65 2.46 2.40
C TYR A 186 -10.87 2.00 3.64
N LEU A 187 -11.20 2.51 4.83
CA LEU A 187 -10.41 2.31 6.05
C LEU A 187 -10.16 0.82 6.36
N ASP A 188 -11.16 -0.04 6.17
CA ASP A 188 -11.04 -1.48 6.45
C ASP A 188 -10.52 -2.30 5.25
N ALA A 189 -10.59 -1.73 4.04
CA ALA A 189 -10.40 -2.48 2.79
C ALA A 189 -9.07 -2.18 2.10
N CYS A 190 -8.44 -1.03 2.38
CA CYS A 190 -7.29 -0.50 1.66
C CYS A 190 -6.14 -0.15 2.59
N VAL A 191 -4.95 0.01 2.03
CA VAL A 191 -3.92 0.86 2.62
C VAL A 191 -4.30 2.31 2.30
N CYS A 192 -4.64 3.09 3.32
CA CYS A 192 -5.06 4.49 3.16
C CYS A 192 -3.86 5.44 3.34
N LEU A 193 -3.53 6.20 2.31
CA LEU A 193 -2.43 7.17 2.30
C LEU A 193 -3.03 8.58 2.21
N VAL A 194 -2.98 9.34 3.30
CA VAL A 194 -3.75 10.59 3.42
C VAL A 194 -2.82 11.79 3.52
N GLU A 195 -2.69 12.58 2.45
CA GLU A 195 -2.06 13.90 2.50
C GLU A 195 -2.96 14.89 3.24
N TRP A 196 -2.36 15.75 4.07
CA TRP A 196 -3.06 16.71 4.92
C TRP A 196 -4.02 16.05 5.92
N GLY A 197 -3.70 14.83 6.36
CA GLY A 197 -4.49 14.08 7.34
C GLY A 197 -4.52 14.69 8.74
N ASP A 198 -3.78 15.78 8.98
CA ASP A 198 -3.84 16.61 10.19
C ASP A 198 -4.97 17.65 10.16
N LYS A 199 -5.57 17.93 8.99
CA LYS A 199 -6.67 18.92 8.86
C LYS A 199 -7.93 18.47 9.61
N PHE A 200 -8.20 17.17 9.61
CA PHE A 200 -9.39 16.57 10.23
C PHE A 200 -9.00 15.38 11.13
N PRO A 201 -8.36 15.62 12.29
CA PRO A 201 -7.84 14.53 13.11
C PRO A 201 -8.95 13.64 13.71
N GLY A 202 -10.18 14.16 13.85
CA GLY A 202 -11.29 13.44 14.46
C GLY A 202 -11.89 12.31 13.62
N ILE A 203 -11.61 12.28 12.30
CA ILE A 203 -12.07 11.21 11.40
C ILE A 203 -10.96 10.20 11.08
N MET A 204 -9.74 10.44 11.57
CA MET A 204 -8.61 9.55 11.34
C MET A 204 -8.62 8.40 12.36
N PRO A 205 -8.24 7.17 11.96
CA PRO A 205 -8.03 6.07 12.90
C PRO A 205 -7.01 6.45 13.97
N SER A 206 -7.24 6.04 15.22
CA SER A 206 -6.35 6.34 16.35
C SER A 206 -5.00 5.62 16.27
N ASP A 207 -4.94 4.53 15.51
CA ASP A 207 -3.76 3.70 15.25
C ASP A 207 -3.05 4.07 13.94
N ALA A 208 -3.46 5.14 13.27
CA ALA A 208 -2.81 5.60 12.05
C ALA A 208 -1.33 5.98 12.29
N VAL A 209 -0.45 5.51 11.39
CA VAL A 209 0.94 5.98 11.36
C VAL A 209 0.95 7.46 10.96
N THR A 210 1.56 8.28 11.80
CA THR A 210 1.63 9.73 11.59
C THR A 210 3.00 10.10 11.03
N VAL A 211 3.01 10.87 9.94
CA VAL A 211 4.24 11.38 9.33
C VAL A 211 4.12 12.89 9.17
N HIS A 212 5.00 13.65 9.83
CA HIS A 212 5.13 15.08 9.61
C HIS A 212 6.42 15.39 8.86
N ILE A 213 6.34 16.16 7.79
CA ILE A 213 7.50 16.51 6.94
C ILE A 213 7.79 18.01 7.03
N GLU A 214 8.95 18.36 7.60
CA GLU A 214 9.45 19.72 7.67
C GLU A 214 10.43 20.02 6.54
N ILE A 215 10.35 21.24 6.00
CA ILE A 215 11.29 21.73 4.99
C ILE A 215 12.57 22.21 5.67
N GLY A 216 13.70 21.59 5.32
CA GLY A 216 15.04 22.05 5.70
C GLY A 216 15.70 22.90 4.59
N ALA A 217 16.97 23.26 4.82
CA ALA A 217 17.76 23.99 3.83
C ALA A 217 17.98 23.18 2.54
N GLY A 218 17.76 23.82 1.39
CA GLY A 218 17.93 23.21 0.08
C GLY A 218 17.01 22.00 -0.13
N THR A 219 17.61 20.84 -0.36
CA THR A 219 16.92 19.56 -0.60
C THR A 219 16.59 18.80 0.68
N ARG A 220 17.00 19.30 1.85
CA ARG A 220 16.82 18.58 3.11
C ARG A 220 15.38 18.59 3.59
N ARG A 221 14.95 17.47 4.18
CA ARG A 221 13.67 17.34 4.90
C ARG A 221 13.90 16.61 6.21
N THR A 222 13.12 16.99 7.21
CA THR A 222 12.98 16.23 8.45
C THR A 222 11.65 15.50 8.40
N LEU A 223 11.65 14.18 8.62
CA LEU A 223 10.43 13.41 8.80
C LEU A 223 10.32 13.05 10.27
N GLU A 224 9.26 13.48 10.95
CA GLU A 224 8.85 12.92 12.24
C GLU A 224 7.82 11.82 12.00
N ILE A 225 8.15 10.59 12.38
CA ILE A 225 7.28 9.43 12.19
C ILE A 225 6.90 8.90 13.56
N GLU A 226 5.59 8.74 13.77
CA GLU A 226 4.99 8.15 14.96
C GLU A 226 4.13 6.93 14.59
N GLY A 227 4.36 5.82 15.28
CA GLY A 227 3.67 4.56 15.05
C GLY A 227 4.20 3.46 15.99
N GLY A 228 3.88 2.20 15.71
CA GLY A 228 4.34 1.06 16.53
C GLY A 228 5.87 1.03 16.68
N SER A 229 6.36 0.75 17.89
CA SER A 229 7.79 0.79 18.24
C SER A 229 8.68 -0.05 17.31
N GLU A 230 8.20 -1.21 16.84
CA GLU A 230 8.96 -2.09 15.94
C GLU A 230 9.13 -1.48 14.55
N LEU A 231 8.05 -0.92 13.97
CA LEU A 231 8.08 -0.17 12.72
C LEU A 231 9.07 0.98 12.81
N VAL A 232 9.00 1.74 13.89
CA VAL A 232 9.82 2.94 14.07
C VAL A 232 11.30 2.58 14.26
N SER A 233 11.59 1.53 15.03
CA SER A 233 12.95 1.00 15.22
C SER A 233 13.57 0.47 13.92
N ASP A 234 12.75 -0.19 13.10
CA ASP A 234 13.17 -0.71 11.80
C ASP A 234 13.54 0.40 10.81
N LEU A 235 12.73 1.47 10.78
CA LEU A 235 13.04 2.67 10.00
C LEU A 235 14.36 3.30 10.46
N GLU A 236 14.61 3.36 11.77
CA GLU A 236 15.82 3.94 12.36
C GLU A 236 17.07 3.13 11.97
N ALA A 237 17.01 1.80 12.10
CA ALA A 237 18.09 0.91 11.70
C ALA A 237 18.43 1.06 10.20
N ALA A 238 17.40 1.17 9.34
CA ALA A 238 17.59 1.40 7.91
C ALA A 238 18.26 2.76 7.62
N ALA A 239 17.83 3.82 8.31
CA ALA A 239 18.40 5.15 8.14
C ALA A 239 19.88 5.23 8.57
N GLN A 240 20.25 4.55 9.65
CA GLN A 240 21.64 4.47 10.13
C GLN A 240 22.54 3.71 9.15
N ALA A 241 22.06 2.58 8.62
CA ALA A 241 22.79 1.80 7.62
C ALA A 241 23.09 2.62 6.34
N ASP A 242 22.14 3.46 5.93
CA ASP A 242 22.27 4.34 4.77
C ASP A 242 23.28 5.48 4.97
N GLN A 243 23.40 5.99 6.19
CA GLN A 243 24.42 6.98 6.53
C GLN A 243 25.82 6.35 6.55
N ALA A 244 25.95 5.16 7.14
CA ALA A 244 27.21 4.42 7.19
C ALA A 244 27.72 4.06 5.78
N GLY A 245 26.86 3.52 4.91
CA GLY A 245 27.25 3.18 3.53
C GLY A 245 27.70 4.37 2.69
N ARG A 246 27.20 5.58 2.98
CA ARG A 246 27.64 6.83 2.33
C ARG A 246 28.99 7.32 2.83
N ALA A 247 29.23 7.25 4.14
CA ALA A 247 30.53 7.58 4.70
C ALA A 247 31.63 6.71 4.07
N ASP A 248 31.36 5.41 3.92
CA ASP A 248 32.27 4.46 3.27
C ASP A 248 32.50 4.76 1.77
N GLN A 249 31.46 5.16 1.03
CA GLN A 249 31.60 5.54 -0.38
C GLN A 249 32.37 6.85 -0.57
N ALA A 250 32.13 7.85 0.29
CA ALA A 250 32.83 9.11 0.25
C ALA A 250 34.33 8.94 0.56
N ASP A 251 34.69 8.09 1.52
CA ASP A 251 36.09 7.81 1.88
C ASP A 251 36.85 7.03 0.80
N ARG A 252 36.13 6.25 -0.03
CA ARG A 252 36.69 5.56 -1.21
C ARG A 252 36.85 6.46 -2.43
N ALA A 253 35.96 7.42 -2.62
CA ALA A 253 36.01 8.36 -3.75
C ALA A 253 37.04 9.49 -3.55
N GLY A 254 37.50 9.71 -2.31
CA GLY A 254 38.54 10.69 -1.96
C GLY A 254 39.98 10.16 -1.96
N ARG A 255 40.21 8.88 -2.34
CA ARG A 255 41.54 8.27 -2.50
C ARG A 255 41.89 8.13 -3.98
#